data_AF-A0A6G3WQV0-F1
#
_entry.id   AF-A0A6G3WQV0-F1
#
_cell.length_a   1.000
_cell.length_b   1.000
_cell.length_c   1.000
_cell.angle_alpha   90.00
_cell.angle_beta   90.00
_cell.angle_gamma   90.00
#
_symmetry.space_group_name_H-M   'P 1'
#
loop_
_entity.id
_entity.type
_entity.pdbx_description
1 polymer ?
#
loop_
_entity_poly.entity_id
_entity_poly.type
_entity_poly.pdbx_seq_one_letter_code
_entity_poly.pdbx_strand_id
1 'polypeptide(L)' 'MAKKALIAKAARKPKFGVRGYTRCQRCGRPHSVYRKFGLCRV' A
#
# COMPACT_ATOMS: atom_id res chain seq x y z
N MET A 1 9.67 -1.62 9.03
CA MET A 1 9.48 -2.62 7.97
C MET A 1 7.98 -2.90 7.80
N ALA A 2 7.49 -3.17 6.60
CA ALA A 2 6.04 -3.36 6.40
C ALA A 2 5.57 -4.73 6.91
N LYS A 3 4.52 -4.75 7.76
CA LYS A 3 3.92 -6.00 8.24
C LYS A 3 3.29 -6.77 7.07
N LYS A 4 3.76 -8.01 6.82
CA LYS A 4 3.28 -8.87 5.72
C LYS A 4 1.75 -9.03 5.70
N ALA A 5 1.14 -9.22 6.87
CA ALA A 5 -0.32 -9.31 7.00
C ALA A 5 -1.06 -8.07 6.47
N LEU A 6 -0.49 -6.86 6.65
CA LEU A 6 -1.13 -5.64 6.18
C LEU A 6 -0.95 -5.41 4.68
N ILE A 7 0.15 -5.91 4.10
CA ILE A 7 0.34 -5.91 2.64
C ILE A 7 -0.71 -6.83 2.00
N ALA A 8 -0.87 -8.05 2.52
CA ALA A 8 -1.90 -8.97 2.05
C ALA A 8 -3.32 -8.40 2.20
N LYS A 9 -3.61 -7.70 3.31
CA LYS A 9 -4.91 -7.00 3.49
C LYS A 9 -5.13 -5.91 2.45
N ALA A 10 -4.10 -5.15 2.09
CA ALA A 10 -4.20 -4.07 1.11
C ALA A 10 -4.33 -4.58 -0.34
N ALA A 11 -3.78 -5.75 -0.65
CA ALA A 11 -3.92 -6.41 -1.95
C ALA A 11 -5.33 -7.00 -2.18
N ARG A 12 -6.08 -7.28 -1.11
CA ARG A 12 -7.46 -7.79 -1.19
C ARG A 12 -8.42 -6.66 -1.56
N LYS A 13 -9.46 -6.99 -2.34
CA LYS A 13 -10.56 -6.07 -2.65
C LYS A 13 -11.26 -5.65 -1.34
N PRO A 14 -11.27 -4.36 -0.99
CA PRO A 14 -11.95 -3.91 0.22
C PRO A 14 -13.48 -3.99 0.06
N LYS A 15 -14.20 -4.22 1.18
CA LYS A 15 -15.68 -4.22 1.22
C LYS A 15 -16.28 -2.88 0.77
N PHE A 16 -15.58 -1.78 1.04
CA PHE A 16 -15.99 -0.42 0.67
C PHE A 16 -14.84 0.27 -0.06
N GLY A 17 -15.13 0.95 -1.17
CA GLY A 17 -14.12 1.58 -2.02
C GLY A 17 -13.23 2.59 -1.28
N VAL A 18 -13.79 3.30 -0.29
CA VAL A 18 -13.07 4.28 0.55
C VAL A 18 -11.97 3.68 1.43
N ARG A 19 -11.97 2.36 1.64
CA ARG A 19 -10.97 1.68 2.50
C ARG A 19 -9.68 1.31 1.74
N GLY A 20 -9.64 1.51 0.43
CA GLY A 20 -8.44 1.31 -0.37
C GLY A 20 -7.39 2.38 -0.03
N TYR A 21 -6.19 1.96 0.33
CA TYR A 21 -5.07 2.87 0.57
C TYR A 21 -3.81 2.36 -0.16
N THR A 22 -2.95 3.28 -0.56
CA THR A 22 -1.76 2.96 -1.35
C THR A 22 -0.62 2.46 -0.48
N ARG A 23 0.12 1.48 -1.00
CA ARG A 23 1.38 1.00 -0.43
C ARG A 23 2.44 0.99 -1.52
N CYS A 24 3.69 1.19 -1.14
CA CYS A 24 4.80 1.03 -2.07
C CYS A 24 4.94 -0.43 -2.50
N GLN A 25 5.16 -0.66 -3.79
CA GLN A 25 5.32 -1.99 -4.38
C GLN A 25 6.64 -2.69 -3.97
N ARG A 26 7.70 -1.93 -3.69
CA ARG A 26 9.01 -2.46 -3.29
C ARG A 26 9.13 -2.65 -1.78
N CYS A 27 8.80 -1.61 -1.02
CA CYS A 27 9.06 -1.52 0.41
C CYS A 27 7.82 -1.80 1.29
N GLY A 28 6.60 -1.84 0.71
CA GLY A 28 5.33 -2.08 1.41
C GLY A 28 4.88 -0.94 2.33
N ARG A 29 5.55 0.22 2.28
CA ARG A 29 5.29 1.37 3.16
C ARG A 29 3.95 2.03 2.81
N PRO A 30 3.12 2.37 3.80
CA PRO A 30 1.79 2.96 3.58
C PRO A 30 1.81 4.48 3.37
N HIS A 31 2.91 5.16 3.71
CA HIS A 31 3.03 6.62 3.62
C HIS A 31 4.05 7.04 2.57
N SER A 32 3.83 8.24 2.02
CA SER A 32 4.70 8.87 1.02
C SER A 32 4.88 8.00 -0.24
N VAL A 33 3.77 7.43 -0.73
CA VAL A 33 3.74 6.64 -1.97
C VAL A 33 3.41 7.57 -3.13
N TYR A 34 4.33 7.70 -4.08
CA TYR A 34 4.09 8.44 -5.31
C TYR A 34 3.13 7.65 -6.20
N ARG A 35 1.94 8.20 -6.46
CA ARG A 35 0.91 7.53 -7.27
C ARG A 35 1.38 7.21 -8.70
N LYS A 36 2.18 8.10 -9.30
CA LYS A 36 2.72 7.90 -10.66
C LYS A 36 3.63 6.67 -10.77
N PHE A 37 4.39 6.36 -9.71
CA PHE A 37 5.42 5.33 -9.75
C PHE A 37 5.09 4.11 -8.87
N GLY A 38 4.10 4.19 -7.99
CA GLY A 38 3.78 3.13 -7.03
C GLY A 38 4.88 2.89 -5.99
N LEU A 39 5.82 3.82 -5.84
CA LEU A 39 7.00 3.70 -4.98
C LEU A 39 6.99 4.68 -3.82
N CYS A 40 7.66 4.29 -2.73
CA CYS A 40 7.88 5.14 -1.57
C CYS A 40 8.98 6.18 -1.88
N ARG A 41 9.04 7.27 -1.10
CA ARG A 41 10.08 8.31 -1.23
C ARG A 41 11.53 7.89 -0.91
N VAL A 42 11.75 6.59 -0.70
CA VAL A 42 13.02 5.96 -0.28
C VAL A 42 13.28 4.84 -1.27
#